data_AF-A0A290WU23-F1
#
_entry.id   AF-A0A290WU23-F1
#
_cell.length_a   1.000
_cell.length_b   1.000
_cell.length_c   1.000
_cell.angle_alpha   90.00
_cell.angle_beta   90.00
_cell.angle_gamma   90.00
#
_symmetry.space_group_name_H-M   'P 1'
#
loop_
_entity.id
_entity.type
_entity.pdbx_description
1 polymer ?
#
loop_
_entity_poly.entity_id
_entity_poly.type
_entity_poly.pdbx_seq_one_letter_code
_entity_poly.pdbx_strand_id
1 'polypeptide(L)'
;MSEHIPAFRVTIEDKDITAIVSPRLINLTLTLCRGDESDQLDIALDDSDGKLAMPPRGAQIELALGWQASGLVDMGKFTVDEVEHSGAPDTITLRARSANLIDTFKQQQEHSFHKTTLGAIIEAIAFRNELASGVSARLRDTAIEHIDQTHESDAAFLRRLGKKYDAVATVKNDKLLFIPINDSRTASGKALHVIPITRALGDGHRYHSAESDAYTGVRAFWHDERYARRRSVVAGVPGNSKRLRTTFASEADARAAAVAEWQRILRGLATFEMNLALGNPAVFPQSPVTVQGFKPEIDATDWLSVKVTHSLGGNGFTTRVEFETKTEAVEAEREDEKDPNEGITGVVAKWKDVARKKKKAGQEMAGAKDKLKMLEHLYKSKHGAKRAAKLEWEHIKEVREIIRENSEEPWKPAETASKAQA
;
A
#
# COMPACT_ATOMS: atom_id res chain seq x y z
N MET A 1 37.85 -2.15 -16.64
CA MET A 1 36.69 -2.86 -17.25
C MET A 1 36.19 -4.03 -16.39
N SER A 2 36.74 -4.28 -15.19
CA SER A 2 36.38 -5.41 -14.31
C SER A 2 35.28 -5.13 -13.28
N GLU A 3 34.74 -3.90 -13.21
CA GLU A 3 33.80 -3.52 -12.14
C GLU A 3 32.38 -4.10 -12.31
N HIS A 4 32.01 -4.50 -13.53
CA HIS A 4 30.64 -4.96 -13.85
C HIS A 4 30.64 -6.40 -14.38
N ILE A 5 31.36 -7.30 -13.71
CA ILE A 5 31.22 -8.74 -13.95
C ILE A 5 30.15 -9.26 -12.98
N PRO A 6 28.98 -9.68 -13.47
CA PRO A 6 27.95 -10.24 -12.61
C PRO A 6 28.47 -11.48 -11.90
N ALA A 7 28.03 -11.64 -10.66
CA ALA A 7 28.29 -12.84 -9.88
C ALA A 7 27.01 -13.25 -9.16
N PHE A 8 26.89 -14.54 -8.93
CA PHE A 8 25.83 -15.11 -8.13
C PHE A 8 26.37 -16.30 -7.36
N ARG A 9 25.63 -16.70 -6.34
CA ARG A 9 25.83 -17.95 -5.60
C ARG A 9 24.47 -18.60 -5.43
N VAL A 10 24.39 -19.88 -5.77
CA VAL A 10 23.18 -20.70 -5.57
C VAL A 10 23.57 -21.89 -4.71
N THR A 11 22.83 -22.09 -3.62
CA THR A 11 22.90 -23.30 -2.82
C THR A 11 21.60 -24.09 -2.98
N ILE A 12 21.68 -25.43 -2.89
CA ILE A 12 20.52 -26.31 -2.75
C ILE A 12 20.76 -27.18 -1.52
N GLU A 13 19.83 -27.18 -0.57
CA GLU A 13 19.95 -27.94 0.70
C GLU A 13 21.32 -27.71 1.36
N ASP A 14 21.67 -26.43 1.53
CA ASP A 14 22.94 -25.94 2.09
C ASP A 14 24.22 -26.31 1.31
N LYS A 15 24.11 -26.96 0.15
CA LYS A 15 25.25 -27.28 -0.71
C LYS A 15 25.41 -26.23 -1.79
N ASP A 16 26.58 -25.59 -1.84
CA ASP A 16 26.93 -24.68 -2.93
C ASP A 16 27.06 -25.45 -4.24
N ILE A 17 26.17 -25.15 -5.19
CA ILE A 17 26.15 -25.74 -6.53
C ILE A 17 26.52 -24.73 -7.62
N THR A 18 27.05 -23.56 -7.24
CA THR A 18 27.34 -22.46 -8.16
C THR A 18 28.28 -22.89 -9.28
N ALA A 19 29.29 -23.72 -8.99
CA ALA A 19 30.23 -24.23 -9.99
C ALA A 19 29.57 -25.17 -11.03
N ILE A 20 28.47 -25.83 -10.67
CA ILE A 20 27.69 -26.69 -11.56
C ILE A 20 26.72 -25.85 -12.40
N VAL A 21 26.08 -24.86 -11.76
CA VAL A 21 25.06 -24.00 -12.36
C VAL A 21 25.66 -22.96 -13.32
N SER A 22 26.76 -22.31 -12.93
CA SER A 22 27.37 -21.21 -13.67
C SER A 22 27.69 -21.49 -15.14
N PRO A 23 28.32 -22.62 -15.53
CA PRO A 23 28.61 -22.90 -16.94
C PRO A 23 27.36 -23.26 -17.76
N ARG A 24 26.21 -23.52 -17.11
CA ARG A 24 24.96 -23.97 -17.73
C ARG A 24 23.85 -22.93 -17.66
N LEU A 25 24.08 -21.79 -17.00
CA LEU A 25 23.03 -20.80 -16.77
C LEU A 25 22.60 -20.15 -18.09
N ILE A 26 21.36 -20.37 -18.48
CA ILE A 26 20.72 -19.68 -19.62
C ILE A 26 20.13 -18.35 -19.13
N ASN A 27 19.30 -18.41 -18.10
CA ASN A 27 18.78 -17.24 -17.41
C ASN A 27 18.53 -17.52 -15.93
N LEU A 28 18.58 -16.46 -15.13
CA LEU A 28 18.07 -16.39 -13.78
C LEU A 28 17.19 -15.15 -13.69
N THR A 29 15.96 -15.32 -13.22
CA THR A 29 15.03 -14.22 -12.95
C THR A 29 14.55 -14.31 -11.51
N LEU A 30 14.76 -13.24 -10.75
CA LEU A 30 14.22 -13.10 -9.40
C LEU A 30 13.23 -11.95 -9.38
N THR A 31 11.95 -12.25 -9.15
CA THR A 31 10.89 -11.28 -8.96
C THR A 31 10.54 -11.18 -7.48
N LEU A 32 10.73 -10.00 -6.91
CA LEU A 32 10.41 -9.66 -5.53
C LEU A 32 9.18 -8.73 -5.52
N CYS A 33 8.17 -9.06 -4.72
CA CYS A 33 6.91 -8.34 -4.67
C CYS A 33 6.58 -7.88 -3.24
N ARG A 34 5.89 -6.74 -3.14
CA ARG A 34 5.34 -6.28 -1.88
C ARG A 34 3.98 -6.95 -1.60
N GLY A 35 4.00 -8.08 -0.89
CA GLY A 35 2.88 -8.63 -0.08
C GLY A 35 1.65 -9.19 -0.80
N ASP A 36 1.31 -8.70 -2.00
CA ASP A 36 0.14 -9.18 -2.76
C ASP A 36 0.49 -10.46 -3.55
N GLU A 37 1.71 -10.53 -4.07
CA GLU A 37 2.30 -11.68 -4.77
C GLU A 37 3.45 -12.28 -3.95
N SER A 38 3.71 -13.58 -4.09
CA SER A 38 4.92 -14.21 -3.54
C SER A 38 6.12 -13.88 -4.41
N ASP A 39 7.31 -13.75 -3.82
CA ASP A 39 8.52 -13.65 -4.61
C ASP A 39 8.74 -14.97 -5.36
N GLN A 40 9.34 -14.88 -6.55
CA GLN A 40 9.57 -16.00 -7.45
C GLN A 40 10.98 -15.95 -8.02
N LEU A 41 11.64 -17.09 -7.99
CA LEU A 41 12.94 -17.36 -8.59
C LEU A 41 12.76 -18.38 -9.71
N ASP A 42 13.09 -17.99 -10.93
CA ASP A 42 13.17 -18.88 -12.09
C ASP A 42 14.64 -19.04 -12.50
N ILE A 43 15.10 -20.27 -12.68
CA ILE A 43 16.45 -20.59 -13.16
C ILE A 43 16.32 -21.56 -14.34
N ALA A 44 16.81 -21.14 -15.51
CA ALA A 44 16.88 -21.98 -16.71
C ALA A 44 18.32 -22.42 -16.96
N LEU A 45 18.52 -23.73 -17.13
CA LEU A 45 19.83 -24.38 -17.28
C LEU A 45 19.91 -25.21 -18.55
N ASP A 46 21.04 -25.14 -19.24
CA ASP A 46 21.40 -26.04 -20.33
C ASP A 46 21.67 -27.45 -19.80
N ASP A 47 20.89 -28.40 -20.29
CA ASP A 47 21.05 -29.83 -20.03
C ASP A 47 21.20 -30.63 -21.34
N SER A 48 21.75 -30.01 -22.39
CA SER A 48 22.01 -30.67 -23.69
C SER A 48 22.89 -31.93 -23.60
N ASP A 49 23.59 -32.15 -22.49
CA ASP A 49 24.37 -33.36 -22.22
C ASP A 49 23.75 -34.33 -21.20
N GLY A 50 22.55 -34.02 -20.70
CA GLY A 50 21.75 -34.86 -19.78
C GLY A 50 22.42 -35.15 -18.44
N LYS A 51 23.34 -34.29 -17.98
CA LYS A 51 24.14 -34.52 -16.76
C LYS A 51 23.53 -33.88 -15.52
N LEU A 52 22.57 -32.98 -15.65
CA LEU A 52 21.94 -32.35 -14.49
C LEU A 52 20.89 -33.26 -13.87
N ALA A 53 20.98 -33.46 -12.56
CA ALA A 53 19.90 -34.06 -11.80
C ALA A 53 18.80 -33.00 -11.56
N MET A 54 17.55 -33.38 -11.80
CA MET A 54 16.41 -32.56 -11.40
C MET A 54 16.27 -32.57 -9.87
N PRO A 55 16.30 -31.42 -9.18
CA PRO A 55 16.08 -31.38 -7.75
C PRO A 55 14.63 -31.79 -7.43
N PRO A 56 14.38 -32.39 -6.25
CA PRO A 56 13.02 -32.71 -5.84
C PRO A 56 12.22 -31.43 -5.57
N ARG A 57 10.91 -31.49 -5.78
CA ARG A 57 9.99 -30.46 -5.26
C ARG A 57 10.12 -30.38 -3.74
N GLY A 58 10.06 -29.17 -3.21
CA GLY A 58 10.28 -28.88 -1.80
C GLY A 58 11.75 -28.57 -1.45
N ALA A 59 12.70 -28.77 -2.36
CA ALA A 59 14.10 -28.43 -2.10
C ALA A 59 14.27 -26.94 -1.83
N GLN A 60 15.12 -26.59 -0.86
CA GLN A 60 15.46 -25.21 -0.53
C GLN A 60 16.61 -24.70 -1.41
N ILE A 61 16.40 -23.55 -2.03
CA ILE A 61 17.38 -22.78 -2.79
C ILE A 61 17.70 -21.49 -2.03
N GLU A 62 18.97 -21.20 -1.79
CA GLU A 62 19.39 -19.83 -1.43
C GLU A 62 20.06 -19.17 -2.61
N LEU A 63 19.72 -17.90 -2.85
CA LEU A 63 20.33 -17.10 -3.90
C LEU A 63 21.06 -15.92 -3.27
N ALA A 64 22.30 -15.68 -3.69
CA ALA A 64 22.95 -14.39 -3.56
C ALA A 64 23.32 -13.87 -4.95
N LEU A 65 23.12 -12.58 -5.19
CA LEU A 65 23.32 -11.96 -6.51
C LEU A 65 24.04 -10.62 -6.35
N GLY A 66 24.92 -10.28 -7.29
CA GLY A 66 25.62 -9.00 -7.27
C GLY A 66 26.73 -8.90 -8.32
N TRP A 67 27.82 -8.24 -7.94
CA TRP A 67 28.96 -8.00 -8.81
C TRP A 67 30.23 -8.51 -8.16
N GLN A 68 31.16 -9.04 -8.95
CA GLN A 68 32.45 -9.53 -8.41
C GLN A 68 33.20 -8.47 -7.61
N ALA A 69 33.16 -7.21 -8.06
CA ALA A 69 33.88 -6.12 -7.43
C ALA A 69 33.24 -5.62 -6.12
N SER A 70 31.90 -5.58 -6.03
CA SER A 70 31.18 -5.07 -4.85
C SER A 70 30.74 -6.16 -3.88
N GLY A 71 30.81 -7.42 -4.29
CA GLY A 71 30.29 -8.57 -3.54
C GLY A 71 28.85 -8.93 -3.88
N LEU A 72 28.41 -10.05 -3.31
CA LEU A 72 27.06 -10.59 -3.45
C LEU A 72 26.15 -10.06 -2.33
N VAL A 73 24.89 -9.81 -2.68
CA VAL A 73 23.82 -9.52 -1.71
C VAL A 73 22.98 -10.78 -1.57
N ASP A 74 22.68 -11.15 -0.33
CA ASP A 74 21.75 -12.24 -0.02
C ASP A 74 20.33 -11.86 -0.48
N MET A 75 19.77 -12.67 -1.37
CA MET A 75 18.41 -12.50 -1.92
C MET A 75 17.38 -13.35 -1.19
N GLY A 76 17.81 -14.20 -0.26
CA GLY A 76 16.95 -15.04 0.58
C GLY A 76 16.81 -16.48 0.10
N LYS A 77 15.85 -17.15 0.76
CA LYS A 77 15.53 -18.57 0.62
C LYS A 77 14.24 -18.78 -0.18
N PHE A 78 14.27 -19.72 -1.11
CA PHE A 78 13.19 -20.09 -2.01
C PHE A 78 12.96 -21.60 -1.97
N THR A 79 11.72 -22.03 -2.09
CA THR A 79 11.37 -23.47 -2.13
C THR A 79 10.97 -23.84 -3.55
N VAL A 80 11.60 -24.89 -4.11
CA VAL A 80 11.28 -25.42 -5.44
C VAL A 80 9.85 -25.96 -5.44
N ASP A 81 9.02 -25.44 -6.32
CA ASP A 81 7.63 -25.87 -6.50
C ASP A 81 7.43 -26.63 -7.81
N GLU A 82 8.14 -26.23 -8.84
CA GLU A 82 8.04 -26.77 -10.19
C GLU A 82 9.43 -26.99 -10.79
N VAL A 83 9.58 -28.14 -11.44
CA VAL A 83 10.75 -28.50 -12.23
C VAL A 83 10.23 -28.98 -13.56
N GLU A 84 10.65 -28.30 -14.62
CA GLU A 84 10.30 -28.59 -16.00
C GLU A 84 11.56 -29.01 -16.76
N HIS A 85 11.45 -30.03 -17.61
CA HIS A 85 12.47 -30.41 -18.57
C HIS A 85 11.86 -30.36 -19.97
N SER A 86 12.44 -29.55 -20.86
CA SER A 86 12.03 -29.43 -22.27
C SER A 86 13.10 -29.98 -23.19
N GLY A 87 12.71 -30.46 -24.38
CA GLY A 87 13.65 -31.01 -25.36
C GLY A 87 14.23 -29.98 -26.35
N ALA A 88 15.35 -30.34 -26.98
CA ALA A 88 16.05 -29.72 -28.13
C ALA A 88 15.98 -28.17 -28.28
N PRO A 89 16.99 -27.42 -27.78
CA PRO A 89 18.03 -27.91 -26.88
C PRO A 89 17.44 -28.31 -25.52
N ASP A 90 17.99 -29.36 -24.92
CA ASP A 90 17.47 -29.89 -23.66
C ASP A 90 17.73 -28.87 -22.54
N THR A 91 16.67 -28.51 -21.81
CA THR A 91 16.70 -27.43 -20.82
C THR A 91 15.97 -27.86 -19.55
N ILE A 92 16.55 -27.55 -18.39
CA ILE A 92 15.87 -27.66 -17.10
C ILE A 92 15.47 -26.26 -16.64
N THR A 93 14.19 -26.07 -16.34
CA THR A 93 13.68 -24.86 -15.70
C THR A 93 13.23 -25.17 -14.28
N LEU A 94 13.89 -24.53 -13.31
CA LEU A 94 13.51 -24.55 -11.92
C LEU A 94 12.67 -23.31 -11.63
N ARG A 95 11.47 -23.52 -11.10
CA ARG A 95 10.72 -22.45 -10.43
C ARG A 95 10.77 -22.71 -8.94
N ALA A 96 11.01 -21.64 -8.20
CA ALA A 96 10.99 -21.62 -6.77
C ALA A 96 10.31 -20.34 -6.31
N ARG A 97 9.66 -20.38 -5.15
CA ARG A 97 8.99 -19.21 -4.58
C ARG A 97 9.59 -18.91 -3.22
N SER A 98 9.75 -17.63 -2.86
CA SER A 98 10.15 -17.26 -1.50
C SER A 98 9.20 -17.98 -0.59
N ALA A 99 9.76 -18.71 0.38
CA ALA A 99 9.05 -19.64 1.26
C ALA A 99 7.57 -19.45 1.05
N ASN A 100 7.00 -20.24 0.11
CA ASN A 100 5.56 -20.31 -0.03
C ASN A 100 5.15 -20.33 1.42
N LEU A 101 4.45 -19.28 1.87
CA LEU A 101 3.60 -19.31 3.05
C LEU A 101 3.29 -20.79 3.21
N ILE A 102 3.97 -21.42 4.18
CA ILE A 102 4.23 -22.86 4.33
C ILE A 102 2.93 -23.59 3.96
N ASP A 103 2.92 -24.86 3.55
CA ASP A 103 1.62 -25.55 3.38
C ASP A 103 0.66 -25.26 4.57
N THR A 104 1.19 -25.03 5.78
CA THR A 104 0.49 -24.48 6.96
C THR A 104 -0.10 -23.06 6.83
N PHE A 105 0.55 -22.08 6.21
CA PHE A 105 -0.07 -20.76 5.95
C PHE A 105 -1.13 -20.81 4.86
N LYS A 106 -1.10 -21.81 3.97
CA LYS A 106 -2.14 -22.04 2.96
C LYS A 106 -3.30 -22.88 3.50
N GLN A 107 -3.04 -23.70 4.52
CA GLN A 107 -4.09 -24.41 5.25
C GLN A 107 -5.08 -23.41 5.82
N GLN A 108 -6.36 -23.73 5.66
CA GLN A 108 -7.44 -22.96 6.25
C GLN A 108 -7.40 -23.14 7.76
N GLN A 109 -7.58 -22.04 8.48
CA GLN A 109 -7.58 -22.02 9.93
C GLN A 109 -8.90 -21.44 10.44
N GLU A 110 -9.20 -21.77 11.68
CA GLU A 110 -10.32 -21.21 12.43
C GLU A 110 -9.83 -20.73 13.80
N HIS A 111 -9.76 -19.41 13.96
CA HIS A 111 -9.36 -18.78 15.22
C HIS A 111 -10.17 -17.53 15.48
N SER A 112 -10.61 -17.38 16.73
CA SER A 112 -11.22 -16.16 17.23
C SER A 112 -10.26 -15.46 18.16
N PHE A 113 -9.97 -14.19 17.85
CA PHE A 113 -9.14 -13.32 18.67
C PHE A 113 -10.03 -12.32 19.37
N HIS A 114 -9.92 -12.21 20.69
CA HIS A 114 -10.74 -11.32 21.50
C HIS A 114 -9.88 -10.56 22.51
N LYS A 115 -10.15 -9.26 22.69
CA LYS A 115 -9.44 -8.38 23.63
C LYS A 115 -7.93 -8.58 23.61
N THR A 116 -7.35 -8.50 22.41
CA THR A 116 -5.92 -8.73 22.18
C THR A 116 -5.30 -7.54 21.45
N THR A 117 -4.04 -7.64 21.03
CA THR A 117 -3.38 -6.66 20.17
C THR A 117 -3.05 -7.25 18.81
N LEU A 118 -2.89 -6.39 17.81
CA LEU A 118 -2.43 -6.80 16.48
C LEU A 118 -1.06 -7.49 16.57
N GLY A 119 -0.14 -6.98 17.40
CA GLY A 119 1.15 -7.62 17.64
C GLY A 119 1.02 -9.07 18.12
N ALA A 120 0.15 -9.32 19.10
CA ALA A 120 -0.08 -10.66 19.63
C ALA A 120 -0.68 -11.62 18.59
N ILE A 121 -1.55 -11.13 17.70
CA ILE A 121 -2.09 -11.93 16.58
C ILE A 121 -0.96 -12.33 15.62
N ILE A 122 -0.11 -11.39 15.22
CA ILE A 122 1.01 -11.68 14.30
C ILE A 122 2.03 -12.62 14.96
N GLU A 123 2.29 -12.46 16.26
CA GLU A 123 3.15 -13.36 17.03
C GLU A 123 2.59 -14.79 17.11
N ALA A 124 1.29 -14.96 17.32
CA ALA A 124 0.65 -16.27 17.30
C ALA A 124 0.76 -16.95 15.92
N ILE A 125 0.55 -16.19 14.84
CA ILE A 125 0.72 -16.70 13.46
C ILE A 125 2.17 -17.08 13.20
N ALA A 126 3.13 -16.23 13.58
CA ALA A 126 4.56 -16.50 13.40
C ALA A 126 4.97 -17.79 14.14
N PHE A 127 4.57 -17.91 15.41
CA PHE A 127 4.89 -19.08 16.24
C PHE A 127 4.36 -20.40 15.65
N ARG A 128 3.10 -20.43 15.20
CA ARG A 128 2.50 -21.62 14.57
C ARG A 128 3.23 -22.06 13.30
N ASN A 129 3.86 -21.11 12.63
CA ASN A 129 4.60 -21.34 11.39
C ASN A 129 6.12 -21.43 11.63
N GLU A 130 6.56 -21.60 12.88
CA GLU A 130 7.98 -21.75 13.25
C GLU A 130 8.87 -20.56 12.83
N LEU A 131 8.29 -19.36 12.78
CA LEU A 131 8.97 -18.12 12.43
C LEU A 131 9.14 -17.22 13.65
N ALA A 132 10.23 -16.46 13.67
CA ALA A 132 10.31 -15.29 14.53
C ALA A 132 9.31 -14.21 14.07
N SER A 133 8.84 -13.35 14.98
CA SER A 133 7.99 -12.21 14.62
C SER A 133 8.80 -10.91 14.53
N GLY A 134 8.39 -10.02 13.63
CA GLY A 134 8.95 -8.68 13.46
C GLY A 134 7.86 -7.66 13.17
N VAL A 135 7.15 -7.26 14.23
CA VAL A 135 6.09 -6.24 14.14
C VAL A 135 6.64 -4.85 14.47
N SER A 136 6.28 -3.86 13.65
CA SER A 136 6.64 -2.46 13.94
C SER A 136 6.03 -1.98 15.26
N ALA A 137 6.72 -1.10 15.99
CA ALA A 137 6.21 -0.54 17.24
C ALA A 137 4.85 0.16 17.06
N ARG A 138 4.65 0.87 15.94
CA ARG A 138 3.40 1.58 15.62
C ARG A 138 2.18 0.67 15.53
N LEU A 139 2.37 -0.58 15.10
CA LEU A 139 1.27 -1.54 14.89
C LEU A 139 1.15 -2.57 16.02
N ARG A 140 2.20 -2.76 16.83
CA ARG A 140 2.25 -3.81 17.85
C ARG A 140 1.12 -3.67 18.88
N ASP A 141 0.90 -2.46 19.39
CA ASP A 141 -0.03 -2.20 20.49
C ASP A 141 -1.44 -1.81 20.03
N THR A 142 -1.73 -1.91 18.73
CA THR A 142 -3.07 -1.67 18.20
C THR A 142 -4.06 -2.65 18.82
N ALA A 143 -4.99 -2.14 19.63
CA ALA A 143 -6.00 -2.94 20.30
C ALA A 143 -6.98 -3.55 19.29
N ILE A 144 -7.31 -4.82 19.50
CA ILE A 144 -8.27 -5.59 18.73
C ILE A 144 -9.34 -6.09 19.68
N GLU A 145 -10.53 -5.48 19.59
CA GLU A 145 -11.67 -5.90 20.40
C GLU A 145 -12.09 -7.32 20.05
N HIS A 146 -12.31 -7.58 18.77
CA HIS A 146 -12.60 -8.90 18.26
C HIS A 146 -12.28 -9.01 16.76
N ILE A 147 -11.69 -10.12 16.34
CA ILE A 147 -11.53 -10.47 14.93
C ILE A 147 -11.47 -11.99 14.79
N ASP A 148 -12.18 -12.51 13.81
CA ASP A 148 -12.16 -13.93 13.48
C ASP A 148 -11.35 -14.18 12.20
N GLN A 149 -10.57 -15.24 12.23
CA GLN A 149 -10.02 -15.93 11.08
C GLN A 149 -10.95 -17.13 10.83
N THR A 150 -11.98 -16.96 9.99
CA THR A 150 -13.01 -17.98 9.75
C THR A 150 -12.75 -18.66 8.40
N HIS A 151 -12.37 -19.93 8.43
CA HIS A 151 -12.08 -20.72 7.23
C HIS A 151 -11.10 -20.01 6.27
N GLU A 152 -10.17 -19.27 6.87
CA GLU A 152 -9.25 -18.36 6.19
C GLU A 152 -7.83 -18.81 6.50
N SER A 153 -6.98 -18.91 5.48
CA SER A 153 -5.59 -19.28 5.67
C SER A 153 -4.78 -18.15 6.30
N ASP A 154 -3.67 -18.44 6.98
CA ASP A 154 -2.85 -17.38 7.61
C ASP A 154 -2.36 -16.36 6.58
N ALA A 155 -2.07 -16.82 5.36
CA ALA A 155 -1.72 -15.95 4.24
C ALA A 155 -2.84 -14.95 3.90
N ALA A 156 -4.08 -15.44 3.78
CA ALA A 156 -5.23 -14.60 3.48
C ALA A 156 -5.53 -13.67 4.65
N PHE A 157 -5.44 -14.16 5.88
CA PHE A 157 -5.67 -13.37 7.07
C PHE A 157 -4.64 -12.24 7.22
N LEU A 158 -3.36 -12.53 7.00
CA LEU A 158 -2.29 -11.52 6.99
C LEU A 158 -2.50 -10.47 5.89
N ARG A 159 -2.95 -10.85 4.70
CA ARG A 159 -3.31 -9.89 3.63
C ARG A 159 -4.49 -9.02 4.03
N ARG A 160 -5.51 -9.60 4.67
CA ARG A 160 -6.68 -8.86 5.18
C ARG A 160 -6.28 -7.88 6.28
N LEU A 161 -5.43 -8.30 7.21
CA LEU A 161 -4.85 -7.42 8.24
C LEU A 161 -3.99 -6.32 7.61
N GLY A 162 -3.14 -6.67 6.64
CA GLY A 162 -2.30 -5.74 5.90
C GLY A 162 -3.12 -4.65 5.20
N LYS A 163 -4.20 -5.05 4.52
CA LYS A 163 -5.14 -4.09 3.91
C LYS A 163 -5.85 -3.22 4.95
N LYS A 164 -6.25 -3.79 6.09
CA LYS A 164 -6.95 -3.04 7.17
C LYS A 164 -6.05 -1.99 7.83
N TYR A 165 -4.76 -2.28 7.99
CA TYR A 165 -3.82 -1.44 8.73
C TYR A 165 -2.72 -0.78 7.86
N ASP A 166 -2.91 -0.78 6.53
CA ASP A 166 -1.94 -0.26 5.54
C ASP A 166 -0.50 -0.78 5.75
N ALA A 167 -0.40 -2.10 5.91
CA ALA A 167 0.83 -2.80 6.23
C ALA A 167 1.12 -3.94 5.25
N VAL A 168 2.39 -4.28 5.12
CA VAL A 168 2.85 -5.46 4.39
C VAL A 168 3.21 -6.57 5.37
N ALA A 169 2.78 -7.79 5.05
CA ALA A 169 3.27 -9.01 5.66
C ALA A 169 4.26 -9.70 4.72
N THR A 170 5.47 -10.01 5.18
CA THR A 170 6.48 -10.71 4.38
C THR A 170 7.35 -11.58 5.27
N VAL A 171 7.82 -12.72 4.77
CA VAL A 171 8.76 -13.59 5.48
C VAL A 171 10.16 -13.34 4.92
N LYS A 172 11.09 -12.94 5.78
CA LYS A 172 12.50 -12.77 5.43
C LYS A 172 13.38 -13.33 6.54
N ASN A 173 14.36 -14.16 6.19
CA ASN A 173 15.35 -14.74 7.11
C ASN A 173 14.67 -15.37 8.34
N ASP A 174 13.74 -16.30 8.08
CA ASP A 174 12.99 -17.05 9.10
C ASP A 174 12.20 -16.15 10.09
N LYS A 175 11.82 -14.95 9.62
CA LYS A 175 11.05 -13.97 10.39
C LYS A 175 9.85 -13.45 9.60
N LEU A 176 8.66 -13.56 10.18
CA LEU A 176 7.45 -12.90 9.71
C LEU A 176 7.48 -11.42 10.11
N LEU A 177 7.64 -10.55 9.11
CA LEU A 177 7.61 -9.11 9.26
C LEU A 177 6.21 -8.57 8.99
N PHE A 178 5.73 -7.68 9.85
CA PHE A 178 4.49 -6.92 9.67
C PHE A 178 4.76 -5.43 9.90
N ILE A 179 4.90 -4.69 8.80
CA ILE A 179 5.40 -3.30 8.81
C ILE A 179 4.51 -2.38 7.97
N PRO A 180 4.33 -1.09 8.36
CA PRO A 180 3.56 -0.14 7.56
C PRO A 180 4.24 0.10 6.21
N ILE A 181 3.44 0.33 5.16
CA ILE A 181 3.98 0.51 3.80
C ILE A 181 4.79 1.82 3.68
N ASN A 182 4.36 2.90 4.32
CA ASN A 182 4.94 4.23 4.13
C ASN A 182 6.05 4.64 5.12
N ASP A 183 6.39 3.79 6.09
CA ASP A 183 7.27 4.21 7.20
C ASP A 183 8.76 4.25 6.79
N SER A 184 9.12 3.64 5.64
CA SER A 184 10.52 3.49 5.17
C SER A 184 11.49 3.10 6.28
N ARG A 185 11.05 2.22 7.19
CA ARG A 185 11.78 1.77 8.37
C ARG A 185 11.74 0.25 8.45
N THR A 186 12.77 -0.32 9.06
CA THR A 186 12.78 -1.72 9.45
C THR A 186 11.75 -1.98 10.56
N ALA A 187 11.41 -3.25 10.82
CA ALA A 187 10.56 -3.62 11.95
C ALA A 187 11.11 -3.15 13.32
N SER A 188 12.43 -2.96 13.43
CA SER A 188 13.10 -2.40 14.61
C SER A 188 13.13 -0.86 14.64
N GLY A 189 12.55 -0.19 13.64
CA GLY A 189 12.44 1.28 13.58
C GLY A 189 13.63 2.01 12.93
N LYS A 190 14.65 1.27 12.45
CA LYS A 190 15.80 1.88 11.76
C LYS A 190 15.37 2.39 10.39
N ALA A 191 15.77 3.61 10.02
CA ALA A 191 15.48 4.15 8.70
C ALA A 191 16.14 3.29 7.61
N LEU A 192 15.39 3.01 6.54
CA LEU A 192 15.92 2.37 5.34
C LEU A 192 16.77 3.37 4.56
N HIS A 193 17.83 2.86 3.93
CA HIS A 193 18.67 3.66 3.06
C HIS A 193 17.87 4.09 1.82
N VAL A 194 17.94 5.38 1.48
CA VAL A 194 17.31 5.93 0.27
C VAL A 194 18.22 5.67 -0.92
N ILE A 195 17.69 4.98 -1.94
CA ILE A 195 18.45 4.57 -3.11
C ILE A 195 18.35 5.65 -4.20
N PRO A 196 19.46 6.30 -4.60
CA PRO A 196 19.44 7.24 -5.71
C PRO A 196 19.45 6.50 -7.04
N ILE A 197 18.49 6.83 -7.92
CA ILE A 197 18.43 6.33 -9.30
C ILE A 197 18.51 7.51 -10.25
N THR A 198 19.52 7.53 -11.12
CA THR A 198 19.63 8.57 -12.14
C THR A 198 19.23 8.02 -13.50
N ARG A 199 18.78 8.89 -14.40
CA ARG A 199 18.45 8.53 -15.78
C ARG A 199 19.58 7.81 -16.52
N ALA A 200 20.84 8.06 -16.15
CA ALA A 200 22.00 7.42 -16.78
C ALA A 200 22.16 5.93 -16.41
N LEU A 201 21.48 5.43 -15.37
CA LEU A 201 21.56 4.04 -14.94
C LEU A 201 20.73 3.07 -15.80
N GLY A 202 19.92 3.57 -16.74
CA GLY A 202 18.98 2.76 -17.50
C GLY A 202 18.55 3.37 -18.83
N ASP A 203 17.82 2.60 -19.62
CA ASP A 203 17.47 2.92 -21.01
C ASP A 203 15.96 3.11 -21.23
N GLY A 204 15.11 2.39 -20.48
CA GLY A 204 13.66 2.47 -20.53
C GLY A 204 13.04 2.97 -19.22
N HIS A 205 12.08 3.89 -19.33
CA HIS A 205 11.22 4.27 -18.20
C HIS A 205 9.78 4.52 -18.65
N ARG A 206 8.84 4.35 -17.72
CA ARG A 206 7.42 4.70 -17.88
C ARG A 206 6.97 5.49 -16.66
N TYR A 207 6.37 6.64 -16.89
CA TYR A 207 5.66 7.40 -15.87
C TYR A 207 4.19 7.41 -16.23
N HIS A 208 3.34 7.16 -15.24
CA HIS A 208 1.91 7.27 -15.37
C HIS A 208 1.35 8.04 -14.19
N SER A 209 0.49 9.00 -14.46
CA SER A 209 -0.31 9.68 -13.44
C SER A 209 -1.74 9.75 -13.91
N ALA A 210 -2.65 9.34 -13.04
CA ALA A 210 -4.09 9.49 -13.28
C ALA A 210 -4.54 10.79 -12.64
N GLU A 211 -5.39 11.54 -13.34
CA GLU A 211 -5.92 12.82 -12.85
C GLU A 211 -6.71 12.61 -11.55
N SER A 212 -6.38 13.42 -10.54
CA SER A 212 -6.76 13.32 -9.12
C SER A 212 -8.23 13.67 -8.81
N ASP A 213 -9.08 13.83 -9.81
CA ASP A 213 -10.47 14.28 -9.62
C ASP A 213 -11.41 13.19 -9.06
N ALA A 214 -10.93 11.95 -8.90
CA ALA A 214 -11.78 10.88 -8.41
C ALA A 214 -12.20 11.07 -6.95
N TYR A 215 -11.25 11.38 -6.04
CA TYR A 215 -11.54 11.52 -4.61
C TYR A 215 -10.64 12.51 -3.87
N THR A 216 -11.24 13.31 -2.98
CA THR A 216 -10.56 14.26 -2.09
C THR A 216 -10.28 13.70 -0.69
N GLY A 217 -10.82 12.52 -0.38
CA GLY A 217 -10.67 11.84 0.89
C GLY A 217 -11.39 10.48 0.89
N VAL A 218 -11.35 9.77 2.02
CA VAL A 218 -12.11 8.52 2.23
C VAL A 218 -12.93 8.63 3.50
N ARG A 219 -14.23 8.36 3.39
CA ARG A 219 -15.19 8.31 4.49
C ARG A 219 -15.48 6.87 4.90
N ALA A 220 -15.40 6.60 6.20
CA ALA A 220 -15.79 5.33 6.80
C ALA A 220 -16.88 5.56 7.85
N PHE A 221 -17.81 4.61 7.98
CA PHE A 221 -18.91 4.67 8.92
C PHE A 221 -18.73 3.67 10.05
N TRP A 222 -19.20 3.97 11.25
CA TRP A 222 -19.25 3.04 12.38
C TRP A 222 -20.55 3.19 13.17
N HIS A 223 -20.91 2.16 13.93
CA HIS A 223 -22.08 2.20 14.79
C HIS A 223 -21.69 2.60 16.22
N ASP A 224 -22.18 3.74 16.68
CA ASP A 224 -22.04 4.18 18.06
C ASP A 224 -23.14 3.55 18.91
N GLU A 225 -22.79 2.46 19.61
CA GLU A 225 -23.72 1.75 20.49
C GLU A 225 -24.28 2.62 21.61
N ARG A 226 -23.49 3.57 22.14
CA ARG A 226 -23.90 4.39 23.28
C ARG A 226 -25.08 5.30 22.93
N TYR A 227 -25.10 5.80 21.71
CA TYR A 227 -26.16 6.67 21.21
C TYR A 227 -27.06 5.97 20.21
N ALA A 228 -26.86 4.65 20.07
CA ALA A 228 -27.43 3.79 19.03
C ALA A 228 -27.50 4.56 17.71
N ARG A 229 -26.38 5.04 17.15
CA ARG A 229 -26.41 5.81 15.89
C ARG A 229 -25.20 5.59 15.02
N ARG A 230 -25.40 5.67 13.70
CA ARG A 230 -24.29 5.63 12.76
C ARG A 230 -23.54 6.95 12.81
N ARG A 231 -22.22 6.88 12.80
CA ARG A 231 -21.31 8.02 12.71
C ARG A 231 -20.29 7.79 11.62
N SER A 232 -19.64 8.87 11.18
CA SER A 232 -18.61 8.81 10.16
C SER A 232 -17.32 9.48 10.61
N VAL A 233 -16.24 9.01 9.99
CA VAL A 233 -14.91 9.63 10.03
C VAL A 233 -14.40 9.78 8.60
N VAL A 234 -13.54 10.75 8.37
CA VAL A 234 -12.95 11.01 7.06
C VAL A 234 -11.44 11.21 7.16
N ALA A 235 -10.70 10.52 6.30
CA ALA A 235 -9.29 10.78 6.05
C ALA A 235 -9.17 11.64 4.79
N GLY A 236 -8.41 12.74 4.85
CA GLY A 236 -8.36 13.74 3.78
C GLY A 236 -9.51 14.75 3.89
N VAL A 237 -10.00 15.25 2.76
CA VAL A 237 -11.02 16.30 2.74
C VAL A 237 -12.42 15.69 2.58
N PRO A 238 -13.41 16.09 3.42
CA PRO A 238 -14.78 15.58 3.39
C PRO A 238 -15.50 15.64 2.03
N GLY A 239 -15.05 16.50 1.11
CA GLY A 239 -15.64 16.85 -0.18
C GLY A 239 -16.04 15.66 -1.07
N ASN A 240 -15.51 15.58 -2.30
CA ASN A 240 -15.70 14.39 -3.13
C ASN A 240 -14.98 13.16 -2.54
N SER A 241 -15.43 12.64 -1.39
CA SER A 241 -14.78 11.60 -0.63
C SER A 241 -15.35 10.22 -0.97
N LYS A 242 -14.46 9.23 -1.08
CA LYS A 242 -14.85 7.84 -1.34
C LYS A 242 -15.54 7.29 -0.10
N ARG A 243 -16.77 6.81 -0.26
CA ARG A 243 -17.52 6.18 0.84
C ARG A 243 -17.20 4.69 0.90
N LEU A 244 -16.68 4.23 2.03
CA LEU A 244 -16.53 2.80 2.30
C LEU A 244 -17.91 2.18 2.53
N ARG A 245 -18.17 1.04 1.88
CA ARG A 245 -19.46 0.35 1.96
C ARG A 245 -19.68 -0.32 3.33
N THR A 246 -18.59 -0.71 3.98
CA THR A 246 -18.62 -1.38 5.28
C THR A 246 -18.90 -0.37 6.39
N THR A 247 -19.85 -0.70 7.27
CA THR A 247 -19.98 -0.04 8.57
C THR A 247 -19.16 -0.84 9.58
N PHE A 248 -18.25 -0.16 10.27
CA PHE A 248 -17.33 -0.75 11.24
C PHE A 248 -17.94 -0.81 12.64
N ALA A 249 -17.44 -1.73 13.47
CA ALA A 249 -17.93 -1.91 14.83
C ALA A 249 -17.53 -0.73 15.74
N SER A 250 -16.31 -0.22 15.58
CA SER A 250 -15.78 0.86 16.40
C SER A 250 -15.32 2.04 15.56
N GLU A 251 -15.22 3.21 16.20
CA GLU A 251 -14.60 4.38 15.57
C GLU A 251 -13.15 4.13 15.19
N ALA A 252 -12.39 3.44 16.05
CA ALA A 252 -10.99 3.16 15.81
C ALA A 252 -10.80 2.35 14.52
N ASP A 253 -11.66 1.34 14.30
CA ASP A 253 -11.66 0.55 13.07
C ASP A 253 -12.03 1.39 11.84
N ALA A 254 -13.03 2.26 11.96
CA ALA A 254 -13.41 3.16 10.87
C ALA A 254 -12.28 4.14 10.50
N ARG A 255 -11.61 4.70 11.51
CA ARG A 255 -10.45 5.60 11.29
C ARG A 255 -9.32 4.87 10.59
N ALA A 256 -8.94 3.68 11.10
CA ALA A 256 -7.89 2.87 10.48
C ALA A 256 -8.21 2.53 9.02
N ALA A 257 -9.45 2.13 8.73
CA ALA A 257 -9.87 1.80 7.37
C ALA A 257 -9.91 3.03 6.44
N ALA A 258 -10.38 4.18 6.91
CA ALA A 258 -10.39 5.42 6.15
C ALA A 258 -8.96 5.87 5.80
N VAL A 259 -8.07 5.88 6.79
CA VAL A 259 -6.65 6.23 6.60
C VAL A 259 -5.99 5.26 5.63
N ALA A 260 -6.16 3.95 5.83
CA ALA A 260 -5.51 2.94 4.99
C ALA A 260 -5.94 3.03 3.52
N GLU A 261 -7.24 3.16 3.26
CA GLU A 261 -7.73 3.31 1.89
C GLU A 261 -7.32 4.65 1.27
N TRP A 262 -7.29 5.73 2.05
CA TRP A 262 -6.85 7.02 1.56
C TRP A 262 -5.36 7.02 1.19
N GLN A 263 -4.52 6.45 2.04
CA GLN A 263 -3.10 6.28 1.76
C GLN A 263 -2.89 5.41 0.52
N ARG A 264 -3.66 4.32 0.36
CA ARG A 264 -3.63 3.49 -0.86
C ARG A 264 -3.97 4.30 -2.12
N ILE A 265 -4.99 5.15 -2.08
CA ILE A 265 -5.36 6.02 -3.20
C ILE A 265 -4.21 6.99 -3.51
N LEU A 266 -3.67 7.66 -2.50
CA LEU A 266 -2.59 8.63 -2.66
C LEU A 266 -1.32 8.01 -3.27
N ARG A 267 -0.96 6.78 -2.86
CA ARG A 267 0.22 6.09 -3.42
C ARG A 267 0.03 5.74 -4.91
N GLY A 268 -1.19 5.44 -5.33
CA GLY A 268 -1.52 5.12 -6.72
C GLY A 268 -1.72 6.31 -7.65
N LEU A 269 -1.61 7.56 -7.17
CA LEU A 269 -1.80 8.75 -8.00
C LEU A 269 -0.74 8.90 -9.09
N ALA A 270 0.48 8.43 -8.81
CA ALA A 270 1.54 8.34 -9.78
C ALA A 270 2.29 7.01 -9.62
N THR A 271 2.64 6.41 -10.75
CA THR A 271 3.51 5.25 -10.82
C THR A 271 4.68 5.55 -11.75
N PHE A 272 5.82 4.98 -11.40
CA PHE A 272 7.03 5.08 -12.19
C PHE A 272 7.61 3.68 -12.36
N GLU A 273 8.24 3.43 -13.48
CA GLU A 273 8.92 2.17 -13.76
C GLU A 273 10.21 2.48 -14.51
N MET A 274 11.29 1.78 -14.17
CA MET A 274 12.57 1.92 -14.85
C MET A 274 13.31 0.58 -14.96
N ASN A 275 13.93 0.37 -16.12
CA ASN A 275 14.89 -0.71 -16.34
C ASN A 275 16.31 -0.17 -16.11
N LEU A 276 16.99 -0.69 -15.09
CA LEU A 276 18.39 -0.43 -14.81
C LEU A 276 19.26 -1.34 -15.68
N ALA A 277 20.11 -0.74 -16.49
CA ALA A 277 21.05 -1.44 -17.38
C ALA A 277 22.14 -2.15 -16.58
N LEU A 278 22.54 -1.57 -15.44
CA LEU A 278 23.35 -2.24 -14.43
C LEU A 278 22.43 -2.60 -13.26
N GLY A 279 22.24 -3.89 -13.04
CA GLY A 279 21.46 -4.42 -11.93
C GLY A 279 21.92 -3.89 -10.58
N ASN A 280 20.95 -3.51 -9.74
CA ASN A 280 21.21 -3.02 -8.40
C ASN A 280 20.62 -4.00 -7.37
N PRO A 281 21.46 -4.90 -6.81
CA PRO A 281 20.99 -5.92 -5.88
C PRO A 281 20.58 -5.36 -4.51
N ALA A 282 20.81 -4.07 -4.24
CA ALA A 282 20.38 -3.42 -3.01
C ALA A 282 18.91 -2.96 -3.04
N VAL A 283 18.26 -2.94 -4.21
CA VAL A 283 16.85 -2.54 -4.33
C VAL A 283 15.95 -3.71 -3.97
N PHE A 284 15.22 -3.59 -2.88
CA PHE A 284 14.16 -4.53 -2.47
C PHE A 284 12.80 -3.84 -2.51
N PRO A 285 11.67 -4.57 -2.54
CA PRO A 285 10.36 -3.98 -2.26
C PRO A 285 10.38 -3.22 -0.93
N GLN A 286 9.65 -2.10 -0.85
CA GLN A 286 9.66 -1.12 0.25
C GLN A 286 10.91 -0.22 0.35
N SER A 287 11.84 -0.30 -0.60
CA SER A 287 13.00 0.61 -0.59
C SER A 287 12.57 2.03 -0.95
N PRO A 288 12.90 3.04 -0.13
CA PRO A 288 12.71 4.43 -0.53
C PRO A 288 13.70 4.80 -1.63
N VAL A 289 13.22 5.45 -2.68
CA VAL A 289 13.98 5.76 -3.89
C VAL A 289 13.79 7.22 -4.26
N THR A 290 14.87 7.88 -4.64
CA THR A 290 14.85 9.20 -5.28
C THR A 290 15.32 9.07 -6.71
N VAL A 291 14.64 9.73 -7.64
CA VAL A 291 15.01 9.70 -9.06
C VAL A 291 15.54 11.07 -9.51
N GLN A 292 16.47 11.07 -10.47
CA GLN A 292 17.05 12.31 -10.99
C GLN A 292 17.30 12.25 -12.49
N GLY A 293 17.04 13.35 -13.18
CA GLY A 293 17.30 13.53 -14.61
C GLY A 293 16.08 13.25 -15.48
N PHE A 294 14.88 13.22 -14.88
CA PHE A 294 13.61 13.12 -15.57
C PHE A 294 12.88 14.47 -15.55
N LYS A 295 11.56 14.46 -15.78
CA LYS A 295 10.75 15.68 -15.70
C LYS A 295 10.64 16.16 -14.25
N PRO A 296 10.47 17.47 -14.00
CA PRO A 296 10.41 18.02 -12.64
C PRO A 296 9.38 17.35 -11.73
N GLU A 297 8.23 16.94 -12.27
CA GLU A 297 7.18 16.26 -11.51
C GLU A 297 7.62 14.87 -11.02
N ILE A 298 8.44 14.17 -11.82
CA ILE A 298 8.97 12.84 -11.51
C ILE A 298 10.10 12.94 -10.48
N ASP A 299 11.03 13.88 -10.70
CA ASP A 299 12.21 14.11 -9.85
C ASP A 299 11.82 14.67 -8.46
N ALA A 300 10.70 15.41 -8.36
CA ALA A 300 10.19 15.94 -7.10
C ALA A 300 9.36 14.94 -6.28
N THR A 301 9.04 13.77 -6.83
CA THR A 301 8.25 12.74 -6.16
C THR A 301 9.16 11.80 -5.37
N ASP A 302 8.84 11.56 -4.11
CA ASP A 302 9.46 10.48 -3.34
C ASP A 302 8.84 9.15 -3.75
N TRP A 303 9.68 8.18 -4.13
CA TRP A 303 9.24 6.89 -4.64
C TRP A 303 9.45 5.77 -3.63
N LEU A 304 8.58 4.77 -3.70
CA LEU A 304 8.68 3.53 -2.96
C LEU A 304 8.63 2.36 -3.94
N SER A 305 9.63 1.47 -3.90
CA SER A 305 9.61 0.29 -4.76
C SER A 305 8.52 -0.70 -4.34
N VAL A 306 7.74 -1.16 -5.31
CA VAL A 306 6.62 -2.10 -5.12
C VAL A 306 7.02 -3.50 -5.59
N LYS A 307 7.65 -3.56 -6.77
CA LYS A 307 8.08 -4.80 -7.41
C LYS A 307 9.48 -4.59 -7.99
N VAL A 308 10.34 -5.58 -7.79
CA VAL A 308 11.71 -5.58 -8.29
C VAL A 308 11.94 -6.88 -9.03
N THR A 309 12.38 -6.81 -10.27
CA THR A 309 12.77 -7.98 -11.05
C THR A 309 14.23 -7.89 -11.42
N HIS A 310 15.05 -8.76 -10.84
CA HIS A 310 16.45 -8.95 -11.22
C HIS A 310 16.52 -10.01 -12.31
N SER A 311 17.32 -9.75 -13.34
CA SER A 311 17.55 -10.73 -14.42
C SER A 311 19.04 -10.86 -14.69
N LEU A 312 19.53 -12.09 -14.76
CA LEU A 312 20.90 -12.43 -15.13
C LEU A 312 20.87 -13.40 -16.31
N GLY A 313 21.51 -13.05 -17.43
CA GLY A 313 21.57 -13.90 -18.63
C GLY A 313 22.42 -13.25 -19.73
N GLY A 314 22.04 -13.47 -20.99
CA GLY A 314 22.79 -12.96 -22.16
C GLY A 314 22.97 -11.44 -22.21
N ASN A 315 22.09 -10.68 -21.55
CA ASN A 315 22.17 -9.20 -21.45
C ASN A 315 22.94 -8.73 -20.20
N GLY A 316 23.64 -9.63 -19.49
CA GLY A 316 24.27 -9.33 -18.21
C GLY A 316 23.28 -9.34 -17.05
N PHE A 317 23.58 -8.57 -16.00
CA PHE A 317 22.72 -8.39 -14.83
C PHE A 317 21.99 -7.06 -14.92
N THR A 318 20.65 -7.10 -15.01
CA THR A 318 19.77 -5.94 -15.06
C THR A 318 18.76 -5.96 -13.92
N THR A 319 18.08 -4.83 -13.69
CA THR A 319 17.01 -4.76 -12.69
C THR A 319 15.87 -3.89 -13.18
N ARG A 320 14.68 -4.43 -13.27
CA ARG A 320 13.44 -3.67 -13.47
C ARG A 320 12.84 -3.32 -12.13
N VAL A 321 12.46 -2.06 -11.94
CA VAL A 321 11.83 -1.60 -10.70
C VAL A 321 10.54 -0.86 -11.02
N GLU A 322 9.47 -1.25 -10.34
CA GLU A 322 8.18 -0.57 -10.34
C GLU A 322 8.02 0.20 -9.02
N PHE A 323 7.58 1.44 -9.12
CA PHE A 323 7.44 2.39 -8.02
C PHE A 323 6.03 2.95 -7.92
N GLU A 324 5.65 3.30 -6.71
CA GLU A 324 4.50 4.14 -6.42
C GLU A 324 4.91 5.33 -5.55
N THR A 325 4.07 6.35 -5.48
CA THR A 325 4.33 7.52 -4.66
C THR A 325 4.43 7.13 -3.19
N LYS A 326 5.48 7.57 -2.50
CA LYS A 326 5.55 7.52 -1.05
C LYS A 326 4.64 8.61 -0.47
N THR A 327 3.84 8.26 0.53
CA THR A 327 2.89 9.21 1.14
C THR A 327 3.19 9.45 2.61
N GLU A 328 2.86 10.65 3.08
CA GLU A 328 3.00 11.01 4.49
C GLU A 328 1.91 10.35 5.35
N ALA A 329 2.09 10.40 6.67
CA ALA A 329 1.06 9.95 7.60
C ALA A 329 -0.18 10.85 7.47
N VAL A 330 -1.35 10.23 7.34
CA VAL A 330 -2.64 10.93 7.33
C VAL A 330 -3.46 10.48 8.52
N GLU A 331 -4.17 11.42 9.14
CA GLU A 331 -5.11 11.16 10.23
C GLU A 331 -6.55 11.22 9.70
N ALA A 332 -7.45 10.52 10.39
CA ALA A 332 -8.89 10.61 10.14
C ALA A 332 -9.57 11.42 11.25
N GLU A 333 -10.42 12.36 10.83
CA GLU A 333 -11.19 13.23 11.71
C GLU A 333 -12.65 12.78 11.78
N ARG A 334 -13.29 13.02 12.93
CA ARG A 334 -14.75 12.85 13.05
C ARG A 334 -15.43 13.94 12.24
N GLU A 335 -16.47 13.58 11.50
CA GLU A 335 -17.30 14.57 10.81
C GLU A 335 -18.29 15.22 11.78
N ASP A 336 -18.73 16.44 11.43
CA ASP A 336 -19.65 17.23 12.24
C ASP A 336 -20.98 16.49 12.46
N GLU A 337 -21.45 16.45 13.71
CA GLU A 337 -22.74 15.85 14.06
C GLU A 337 -23.92 16.83 13.90
N LYS A 338 -23.63 18.13 13.84
CA LYS A 338 -24.61 19.22 13.74
C LYS A 338 -24.15 20.17 12.65
N ASP A 339 -25.10 20.74 11.90
CA ASP A 339 -24.77 21.64 10.82
C ASP A 339 -24.16 22.93 11.40
N PRO A 340 -22.87 23.22 11.18
CA PRO A 340 -22.26 24.45 11.68
C PRO A 340 -22.84 25.69 10.99
N ASN A 341 -23.54 25.51 9.87
CA ASN A 341 -24.21 26.55 9.10
C ASN A 341 -25.74 26.43 9.21
N GLU A 342 -26.26 26.03 10.37
CA GLU A 342 -27.69 25.82 10.57
C GLU A 342 -28.54 27.03 10.14
N GLY A 343 -29.54 26.75 9.30
CA GLY A 343 -30.43 27.74 8.71
C GLY A 343 -29.83 28.58 7.57
N ILE A 344 -28.53 28.47 7.25
CA ILE A 344 -27.95 29.14 6.07
C ILE A 344 -28.56 28.57 4.79
N THR A 345 -29.09 29.42 3.93
CA THR A 345 -29.76 29.04 2.69
C THR A 345 -28.96 29.38 1.44
N GLY A 346 -27.88 30.16 1.56
CA GLY A 346 -27.00 30.50 0.46
C GLY A 346 -25.69 31.16 0.91
N VAL A 347 -24.74 31.29 -0.01
CA VAL A 347 -23.41 31.87 0.22
C VAL A 347 -23.18 33.02 -0.73
N VAL A 348 -22.57 34.10 -0.23
CA VAL A 348 -22.18 35.29 -1.00
C VAL A 348 -20.67 35.51 -0.94
N ALA A 349 -20.06 35.80 -2.09
CA ALA A 349 -18.65 36.15 -2.23
C ALA A 349 -18.49 37.53 -2.89
N LYS A 350 -17.72 38.42 -2.28
CA LYS A 350 -17.45 39.77 -2.83
C LYS A 350 -16.26 39.73 -3.78
N TRP A 351 -16.27 40.53 -4.85
CA TRP A 351 -15.13 40.68 -5.75
C TRP A 351 -14.87 42.13 -6.14
N LYS A 352 -13.61 42.41 -6.46
CA LYS A 352 -13.15 43.68 -7.03
C LYS A 352 -12.13 43.40 -8.13
N ASP A 353 -12.48 43.78 -9.35
CA ASP A 353 -11.61 43.65 -10.52
C ASP A 353 -10.46 44.65 -10.39
N VAL A 354 -9.26 44.10 -10.18
CA VAL A 354 -8.01 44.86 -10.02
C VAL A 354 -7.27 45.05 -11.34
N ALA A 355 -7.69 44.40 -12.43
CA ALA A 355 -7.00 44.41 -13.72
C ALA A 355 -7.55 45.46 -14.70
N ARG A 356 -8.83 45.86 -14.58
CA ARG A 356 -9.47 46.82 -15.50
C ARG A 356 -9.33 48.29 -15.05
N LYS A 357 -9.11 49.20 -16.02
CA LYS A 357 -9.06 50.68 -15.81
C LYS A 357 -10.29 51.25 -15.07
N LYS A 358 -11.48 50.66 -15.26
CA LYS A 358 -12.67 50.91 -14.43
C LYS A 358 -12.79 49.80 -13.39
N LYS A 359 -12.41 50.10 -12.14
CA LYS A 359 -12.46 49.18 -10.98
C LYS A 359 -13.92 48.77 -10.69
N LYS A 360 -14.39 47.70 -11.34
CA LYS A 360 -15.73 47.13 -11.06
C LYS A 360 -15.66 46.28 -9.80
N ALA A 361 -16.66 46.41 -8.96
CA ALA A 361 -16.87 45.55 -7.80
C ALA A 361 -18.28 44.97 -7.85
N GLY A 362 -18.47 43.82 -7.23
CA GLY A 362 -19.75 43.13 -7.20
C GLY A 362 -19.75 42.00 -6.18
N GLN A 363 -20.84 41.25 -6.17
CA GLN A 363 -21.00 40.07 -5.33
C GLN A 363 -21.62 38.96 -6.16
N GLU A 364 -21.15 37.74 -5.94
CA GLU A 364 -21.74 36.54 -6.53
C GLU A 364 -22.34 35.67 -5.42
N MET A 365 -23.35 34.88 -5.76
CA MET A 365 -24.09 34.09 -4.80
C MET A 365 -24.36 32.68 -5.34
N ALA A 366 -24.46 31.71 -4.42
CA ALA A 366 -25.03 30.40 -4.66
C ALA A 366 -26.07 30.07 -3.58
N GLY A 367 -27.12 29.31 -3.92
CA GLY A 367 -28.23 29.00 -3.01
C GLY A 367 -29.38 30.03 -3.03
N ALA A 368 -30.25 29.97 -2.04
CA ALA A 368 -31.41 30.84 -1.86
C ALA A 368 -31.08 32.10 -1.05
N LYS A 369 -31.84 33.17 -1.29
CA LYS A 369 -31.56 34.55 -0.83
C LYS A 369 -31.95 34.88 0.61
N ASP A 370 -32.37 33.90 1.40
CA ASP A 370 -32.98 34.15 2.70
C ASP A 370 -31.92 34.45 3.78
N LYS A 371 -31.22 33.42 4.27
CA LYS A 371 -30.14 33.58 5.26
C LYS A 371 -28.79 33.27 4.62
N LEU A 372 -27.99 34.32 4.37
CA LEU A 372 -26.76 34.23 3.58
C LEU A 372 -25.50 34.22 4.44
N LYS A 373 -24.59 33.28 4.16
CA LYS A 373 -23.21 33.29 4.68
C LYS A 373 -22.34 34.14 3.77
N MET A 374 -21.66 35.16 4.30
CA MET A 374 -20.71 35.95 3.52
C MET A 374 -19.29 35.43 3.68
N LEU A 375 -18.61 35.16 2.57
CA LEU A 375 -17.18 34.84 2.56
C LEU A 375 -16.37 36.10 2.88
N GLU A 376 -15.40 35.96 3.79
CA GLU A 376 -14.53 37.07 4.22
C GLU A 376 -13.58 37.53 3.11
N HIS A 377 -13.18 36.62 2.23
CA HIS A 377 -12.21 36.91 1.17
C HIS A 377 -12.79 37.80 0.06
N LEU A 378 -12.06 38.86 -0.30
CA LEU A 378 -12.37 39.72 -1.45
C LEU A 378 -11.65 39.22 -2.71
N TYR A 379 -12.40 38.58 -3.61
CA TYR A 379 -11.84 37.97 -4.81
C TYR A 379 -11.45 39.00 -5.88
N LYS A 380 -10.38 38.71 -6.63
CA LYS A 380 -9.84 39.59 -7.68
C LYS A 380 -10.66 39.58 -8.99
N SER A 381 -11.61 38.65 -9.14
CA SER A 381 -12.44 38.53 -10.35
C SER A 381 -13.86 38.03 -10.03
N LYS A 382 -14.82 38.41 -10.88
CA LYS A 382 -16.20 37.90 -10.82
C LYS A 382 -16.25 36.37 -10.88
N HIS A 383 -15.48 35.78 -11.78
CA HIS A 383 -15.45 34.32 -11.96
C HIS A 383 -14.92 33.60 -10.71
N GLY A 384 -13.86 34.12 -10.08
CA GLY A 384 -13.32 33.59 -8.83
C GLY A 384 -14.33 33.62 -7.69
N ALA A 385 -15.03 34.74 -7.49
CA ALA A 385 -16.10 34.85 -6.49
C ALA A 385 -17.27 33.89 -6.78
N LYS A 386 -17.70 33.77 -8.05
CA LYS A 386 -18.77 32.85 -8.42
C LYS A 386 -18.41 31.40 -8.12
N ARG A 387 -17.18 30.98 -8.45
CA ARG A 387 -16.68 29.63 -8.17
C ARG A 387 -16.61 29.38 -6.66
N ALA A 388 -16.08 30.33 -5.89
CA ALA A 388 -15.96 30.20 -4.44
C ALA A 388 -17.33 30.10 -3.74
N ALA A 389 -18.28 30.97 -4.09
CA ALA A 389 -19.63 30.91 -3.53
C ALA A 389 -20.31 29.57 -3.85
N LYS A 390 -20.12 29.04 -5.06
CA LYS A 390 -20.64 27.72 -5.47
C LYS A 390 -20.02 26.58 -4.66
N LEU A 391 -18.69 26.55 -4.54
CA LEU A 391 -17.97 25.50 -3.80
C LEU A 391 -18.37 25.46 -2.33
N GLU A 392 -18.44 26.62 -1.67
CA GLU A 392 -18.87 26.69 -0.27
C GLU A 392 -20.32 26.24 -0.10
N TRP A 393 -21.22 26.61 -1.03
CA TRP A 393 -22.60 26.16 -0.98
C TRP A 393 -22.74 24.65 -1.22
N GLU A 394 -21.93 24.07 -2.10
CA GLU A 394 -21.85 22.63 -2.29
C GLU A 394 -21.36 21.92 -1.03
N HIS A 395 -20.33 22.46 -0.38
CA HIS A 395 -19.82 21.95 0.89
C HIS A 395 -20.87 21.98 2.01
N ILE A 396 -21.63 23.07 2.17
CA ILE A 396 -22.72 23.15 3.18
C ILE A 396 -23.78 22.08 2.93
N LYS A 397 -24.20 21.87 1.67
CA LYS A 397 -25.19 20.83 1.33
C LYS A 397 -24.66 19.44 1.64
N GLU A 398 -23.39 19.20 1.37
CA GLU A 398 -22.74 17.92 1.63
C GLU A 398 -22.64 17.63 3.13
N VAL A 399 -22.21 18.58 3.95
CA VAL A 399 -22.22 18.44 5.42
C VAL A 399 -23.62 18.07 5.93
N ARG A 400 -24.66 18.72 5.41
CA ARG A 400 -26.05 18.39 5.75
C ARG A 400 -26.47 17.00 5.31
N GLU A 401 -26.03 16.55 4.14
CA GLU A 401 -26.31 15.20 3.65
C GLU A 401 -25.61 14.14 4.49
N ILE A 402 -24.36 14.38 4.91
CA ILE A 402 -23.62 13.50 5.83
C ILE A 402 -24.34 13.41 7.18
N ILE A 403 -24.73 14.55 7.75
CA ILE A 403 -25.49 14.60 9.00
C ILE A 403 -26.79 13.84 8.85
N ARG A 404 -27.51 14.05 7.73
CA ARG A 404 -28.75 13.31 7.42
C ARG A 404 -28.51 11.81 7.40
N GLU A 405 -27.50 11.35 6.66
CA GLU A 405 -27.14 9.93 6.55
C GLU A 405 -26.70 9.30 7.87
N ASN A 406 -26.08 10.07 8.75
CA ASN A 406 -25.75 9.65 10.12
C ASN A 406 -26.98 9.67 11.04
N SER A 407 -28.02 10.42 10.68
CA SER A 407 -29.25 10.62 11.46
C SER A 407 -30.45 9.75 11.04
N GLU A 408 -30.40 9.07 9.88
CA GLU A 408 -31.50 8.17 9.47
C GLU A 408 -31.69 7.07 10.53
N GLU A 409 -32.87 7.07 11.15
CA GLU A 409 -33.15 6.64 12.53
C GLU A 409 -32.74 5.20 12.90
N PRO A 410 -31.92 5.03 13.93
CA PRO A 410 -31.69 3.75 14.62
C PRO A 410 -32.81 3.44 15.64
N TRP A 411 -33.19 2.17 15.70
CA TRP A 411 -34.30 1.58 16.48
C TRP A 411 -34.54 2.18 17.87
N LYS A 412 -35.80 2.57 18.15
CA LYS A 412 -36.29 2.87 19.50
C LYS A 412 -36.51 1.54 20.26
N PRO A 413 -35.82 1.28 21.39
CA PRO A 413 -36.24 0.23 22.30
C PRO A 413 -37.61 0.60 22.87
N ALA A 414 -38.54 -0.34 22.84
CA ALA A 414 -39.83 -0.17 23.49
C ALA A 414 -39.61 -0.13 25.02
N GLU A 415 -39.55 1.06 25.61
CA GLU A 415 -39.73 1.18 27.05
C GLU A 415 -41.23 1.10 27.38
N THR A 416 -41.65 -0.13 27.65
CA THR A 416 -42.61 -0.39 28.72
C THR A 416 -42.10 0.25 30.02
N ALA A 417 -42.80 1.27 30.52
CA ALA A 417 -43.48 1.20 31.81
C ALA A 417 -44.04 2.57 32.25
N SER A 418 -45.09 2.47 33.09
CA SER A 418 -45.71 3.50 33.92
C SER A 418 -46.79 4.34 33.20
N LYS A 419 -48.08 4.29 33.55
CA LYS A 419 -48.73 3.91 34.81
C LYS A 419 -50.24 3.75 34.59
N ALA A 420 -50.82 2.95 35.48
CA ALA A 420 -52.23 2.86 35.80
C ALA A 420 -52.96 4.21 35.96
N GLN A 421 -54.29 4.15 35.75
CA GLN A 421 -55.41 4.98 36.24
C GLN A 421 -56.34 5.30 35.05
N ALA A 422 -57.63 4.93 35.00
CA ALA A 422 -58.56 4.42 36.00
C ALA A 422 -59.64 3.57 35.32
#